data_AF-A0A9X4KP76-F1
#
_entry.id   AF-A0A9X4KP76-F1
#
_cell.length_a   1.000
_cell.length_b   1.000
_cell.length_c   1.000
_cell.angle_alpha   90.00
_cell.angle_beta   90.00
_cell.angle_gamma   90.00
#
_symmetry.space_group_name_H-M   'P 1'
#
loop_
_entity.id
_entity.type
_entity.pdbx_description
1 polymer ?
#
loop_
_entity_poly.entity_id
_entity_poly.type
_entity_poly.pdbx_seq_one_letter_code
_entity_poly.pdbx_strand_id
1 'polypeptide(L)'
;MSTYEIPFSCLLPKGLEGIIVAGRPISATHEAMSSTRVIPIQMAQAQAAGVAAAMSVEQGKAVRELNIRELQHRLIAQGAELGQGIGRRVFD
;
A
#
# COMPACT_ATOMS: atom_id res chain seq x y z
N MET A 1 20.48 3.84 -8.56
CA MET A 1 19.99 4.54 -7.37
C MET A 1 18.88 3.69 -6.78
N SER A 2 19.06 3.14 -5.58
CA SER A 2 18.09 2.23 -4.97
C SER A 2 16.88 3.02 -4.49
N THR A 3 15.69 2.77 -5.03
CA THR A 3 14.43 3.31 -4.50
C THR A 3 14.10 2.60 -3.19
N TYR A 4 13.48 3.30 -2.24
CA TYR A 4 12.95 2.68 -1.03
C TYR A 4 11.45 2.43 -1.20
N GLU A 5 10.98 1.32 -0.61
CA GLU A 5 9.57 0.94 -0.64
C GLU A 5 8.93 1.18 0.73
N ILE A 6 7.61 1.32 0.74
CA ILE A 6 6.82 1.45 1.98
C ILE A 6 6.05 0.13 2.16
N PRO A 7 6.38 -0.69 3.17
CA PRO A 7 5.64 -1.90 3.45
C PRO A 7 4.16 -1.60 3.71
N PHE A 8 3.26 -2.39 3.15
CA PHE A 8 1.81 -2.21 3.37
C PHE A 8 1.44 -2.31 4.86
N SER A 9 2.19 -3.08 5.64
CA SER A 9 2.02 -3.19 7.10
C SER A 9 2.19 -1.88 7.85
N CYS A 10 2.88 -0.87 7.29
CA CYS A 10 2.99 0.47 7.88
C CYS A 10 1.62 1.17 7.98
N LEU A 11 0.64 0.75 7.19
CA LEU A 11 -0.73 1.28 7.19
C LEU A 11 -1.63 0.56 8.21
N LEU A 12 -1.14 -0.51 8.87
CA LEU A 12 -1.95 -1.34 9.76
C LEU A 12 -1.58 -1.08 11.23
N PRO A 13 -2.43 -0.38 12.01
CA PRO A 13 -2.14 -0.07 13.41
C PRO A 13 -2.03 -1.33 14.26
N LYS A 14 -1.09 -1.42 15.20
CA LYS A 14 -0.95 -2.62 16.05
C LYS A 14 -2.14 -2.76 17.01
N GLY A 15 -2.63 -3.99 17.18
CA GLY A 15 -3.69 -4.32 18.15
C GLY A 15 -5.10 -3.92 17.73
N LEU A 16 -5.29 -3.43 16.50
CA LEU A 16 -6.60 -3.12 15.94
C LEU A 16 -6.80 -3.89 14.64
N GLU A 17 -7.99 -4.45 14.47
CA GLU A 17 -8.44 -5.14 13.25
C GLU A 17 -9.49 -4.29 12.53
N GLY A 18 -9.64 -4.49 11.21
CA GLY A 18 -10.63 -3.78 10.40
C GLY A 18 -10.34 -2.28 10.18
N ILE A 19 -9.16 -1.79 10.57
CA ILE A 19 -8.76 -0.39 10.41
C ILE A 19 -7.51 -0.30 9.53
N ILE A 20 -7.55 0.58 8.54
CA ILE A 20 -6.40 0.96 7.71
C ILE A 20 -6.16 2.46 7.90
N VAL A 21 -4.90 2.84 8.13
CA VAL A 21 -4.47 4.21 8.30
C VAL A 21 -3.54 4.57 7.15
N ALA A 22 -3.92 5.54 6.32
CA ALA A 22 -3.15 5.97 5.16
C ALA A 22 -2.83 7.47 5.20
N GLY A 23 -1.73 7.86 4.53
CA GLY A 23 -1.27 9.24 4.48
C GLY A 23 -0.29 9.57 5.62
N ARG A 24 -0.50 10.71 6.30
CA ARG A 24 0.38 11.17 7.38
C ARG A 24 0.50 10.23 8.59
N PRO A 25 -0.55 9.55 9.07
CA PRO A 25 -0.49 8.81 10.34
C PRO A 25 0.04 7.37 10.22
N ILE A 26 0.86 7.05 9.22
CA ILE A 26 1.43 5.71 9.05
C ILE A 26 2.60 5.44 10.01
N SER A 27 2.89 4.17 10.27
CA SER A 27 4.03 3.77 11.08
C SER A 27 5.35 4.03 10.35
N ALA A 28 6.14 4.99 10.84
CA ALA A 28 7.43 5.38 10.29
C ALA A 28 8.37 5.90 11.38
N THR A 29 9.67 5.83 11.15
CA THR A 29 10.66 6.56 11.96
C THR A 29 10.57 8.06 11.68
N HIS A 30 11.14 8.88 12.57
CA HIS A 30 11.17 10.33 12.39
C HIS A 30 11.77 10.75 11.03
N GLU A 31 12.85 10.10 10.62
CA GLU A 31 13.52 10.36 9.34
C GLU A 31 12.63 9.96 8.15
N ALA A 32 12.05 8.76 8.18
CA ALA A 32 11.16 8.27 7.12
C ALA A 32 9.90 9.14 6.98
N MET A 33 9.36 9.65 8.10
CA MET A 33 8.20 10.56 8.08
C MET A 33 8.45 11.82 7.24
N SER A 34 9.72 12.25 7.10
CA SER A 34 10.06 13.41 6.29
C SER A 34 9.81 13.21 4.81
N SER A 35 10.04 12.00 4.31
CA SER A 35 9.85 11.65 2.91
C SER A 35 8.46 11.07 2.63
N THR A 36 7.87 10.31 3.54
CA THR A 36 6.56 9.66 3.30
C THR A 36 5.38 10.64 3.27
N ARG A 37 5.54 11.85 3.83
CA ARG A 37 4.48 12.86 3.87
C ARG A 37 4.25 13.61 2.55
N VAL A 38 5.08 13.39 1.53
CA VAL A 38 4.93 14.07 0.24
C VAL A 38 3.69 13.53 -0.48
N ILE A 39 2.91 14.42 -1.09
CA ILE A 39 1.59 14.14 -1.68
C ILE A 39 1.54 12.89 -2.58
N PRO A 40 2.42 12.65 -3.56
CA PRO A 40 2.29 11.49 -4.45
C PRO A 40 2.46 10.17 -3.69
N ILE A 41 3.29 10.15 -2.64
CA ILE A 41 3.45 8.97 -1.79
C ILE A 41 2.18 8.73 -0.97
N GLN A 42 1.57 9.80 -0.44
CA GLN A 42 0.30 9.69 0.28
C GLN A 42 -0.86 9.25 -0.61
N MET A 43 -0.89 9.71 -1.86
CA MET A 43 -1.86 9.25 -2.85
C MET A 43 -1.71 7.75 -3.12
N ALA A 44 -0.48 7.27 -3.31
CA ALA A 44 -0.22 5.83 -3.49
C ALA A 44 -0.63 5.00 -2.27
N GLN A 45 -0.34 5.48 -1.05
CA GLN A 45 -0.79 4.84 0.19
C GLN A 45 -2.32 4.79 0.29
N ALA A 46 -3.00 5.89 -0.04
CA ALA A 46 -4.46 5.96 -0.01
C ALA A 46 -5.10 5.01 -1.04
N GLN A 47 -4.51 4.91 -2.24
CA GLN A 47 -4.94 3.93 -3.24
C GLN A 47 -4.78 2.50 -2.71
N ALA A 48 -3.61 2.16 -2.17
CA ALA A 48 -3.36 0.84 -1.57
C ALA A 48 -4.36 0.51 -0.46
N ALA A 49 -4.65 1.47 0.42
CA ALA A 49 -5.65 1.31 1.48
C ALA A 49 -7.06 1.05 0.94
N GLY A 50 -7.50 1.83 -0.07
CA GLY A 50 -8.82 1.65 -0.68
C GLY A 50 -8.98 0.29 -1.36
N VAL A 51 -7.97 -0.14 -2.13
CA VAL A 51 -7.98 -1.46 -2.79
C VAL A 51 -7.98 -2.59 -1.76
N ALA A 52 -7.16 -2.48 -0.72
CA ALA A 52 -7.14 -3.47 0.35
C ALA A 52 -8.47 -3.54 1.13
N ALA A 53 -9.11 -2.40 1.39
CA ALA A 53 -10.43 -2.36 2.01
C ALA A 53 -11.49 -3.06 1.15
N ALA A 54 -11.50 -2.80 -0.17
CA ALA A 54 -12.39 -3.48 -1.11
C ALA A 54 -12.13 -5.00 -1.13
N MET A 55 -10.86 -5.41 -1.23
CA MET A 55 -10.48 -6.84 -1.18
C MET A 55 -10.91 -7.52 0.12
N SER A 56 -10.77 -6.85 1.26
CA SER A 56 -11.16 -7.37 2.57
C SER A 56 -12.65 -7.70 2.60
N VAL A 57 -13.50 -6.80 2.10
CA VAL A 57 -14.94 -7.01 2.01
C VAL A 57 -15.28 -8.12 1.00
N GLU A 58 -14.68 -8.10 -0.19
CA GLU A 58 -14.91 -9.10 -1.24
C GLU A 58 -14.57 -10.53 -0.79
N GLN A 59 -13.46 -10.68 -0.05
CA GLN A 59 -12.95 -11.99 0.36
C GLN A 59 -13.48 -12.44 1.74
N GLY A 60 -14.17 -11.56 2.47
CA GLY A 60 -14.58 -11.82 3.85
C GLY A 60 -13.40 -12.07 4.80
N LYS A 61 -12.25 -11.42 4.56
CA LYS A 61 -10.99 -11.59 5.31
C LYS A 61 -10.59 -10.30 6.00
N ALA A 62 -9.90 -10.40 7.14
CA ALA A 62 -9.27 -9.23 7.72
C ALA A 62 -8.17 -8.70 6.79
N VAL A 63 -7.91 -7.38 6.84
CA VAL A 63 -6.93 -6.72 5.97
C VAL A 63 -5.53 -7.35 6.11
N ARG A 64 -5.17 -7.85 7.31
CA ARG A 64 -3.89 -8.53 7.57
C ARG A 64 -3.75 -9.89 6.90
N GLU A 65 -4.87 -10.51 6.54
CA GLU A 65 -4.92 -11.84 5.93
C GLU A 65 -4.93 -11.77 4.40
N LEU A 66 -4.94 -10.56 3.83
CA LEU A 66 -4.92 -10.36 2.39
C LEU A 66 -3.60 -10.81 1.78
N ASN A 67 -3.69 -11.41 0.59
CA ASN A 67 -2.53 -11.74 -0.20
C ASN A 67 -1.91 -10.45 -0.77
N ILE A 68 -0.73 -10.08 -0.29
CA ILE A 68 -0.04 -8.86 -0.73
C ILE A 68 0.31 -8.88 -2.22
N ARG A 69 0.60 -10.04 -2.82
CA ARG A 69 0.83 -10.14 -4.27
C ARG A 69 -0.43 -9.81 -5.06
N GLU A 70 -1.58 -10.29 -4.60
CA GLU A 70 -2.87 -9.96 -5.23
C GLU A 70 -3.17 -8.46 -5.12
N LEU A 71 -2.92 -7.85 -3.96
CA LEU A 71 -3.05 -6.40 -3.77
C LEU A 71 -2.13 -5.64 -4.73
N GLN A 72 -0.86 -6.02 -4.83
CA GLN A 72 0.11 -5.43 -5.78
C GLN A 72 -0.38 -5.56 -7.22
N HIS A 73 -0.88 -6.73 -7.63
CA HIS A 73 -1.42 -6.94 -8.98
C HIS A 73 -2.61 -6.03 -9.28
N ARG A 74 -3.55 -5.90 -8.34
CA ARG A 74 -4.71 -5.01 -8.49
C ARG A 74 -4.30 -3.55 -8.60
N LEU A 75 -3.30 -3.12 -7.82
CA LEU A 75 -2.75 -1.77 -7.89
C LEU A 75 -2.08 -1.50 -9.25
N ILE A 76 -1.25 -2.44 -9.73
CA ILE A 76 -0.59 -2.33 -11.04
C ILE A 76 -1.62 -2.31 -12.17
N ALA A 77 -2.67 -3.14 -12.09
CA ALA A 77 -3.77 -3.13 -13.07
C ALA A 77 -4.53 -1.78 -13.09
N GLN A 78 -4.51 -1.04 -11.98
CA GLN A 78 -5.04 0.34 -11.88
C GLN A 78 -4.01 1.42 -12.26
N GLY A 79 -2.81 1.04 -12.72
CA GLY A 79 -1.76 1.96 -13.16
C GLY A 79 -0.78 2.41 -12.08
N ALA A 80 -0.77 1.77 -10.90
CA ALA A 80 0.23 2.08 -9.86
C ALA A 80 1.64 1.60 -10.27
N GLU A 81 2.66 2.39 -9.93
CA GLU A 81 4.07 2.03 -10.15
C GLU A 81 4.73 1.53 -8.84
N LEU A 82 5.04 0.23 -8.79
CA LEU A 82 5.63 -0.45 -7.63
C LEU A 82 7.03 -1.03 -7.95
N GLY A 83 7.77 -0.40 -8.87
CA GLY A 83 9.11 -0.81 -9.27
C GLY A 83 9.15 -1.76 -10.46
N GLN A 84 8.00 -2.00 -11.10
CA GLN A 84 7.86 -2.87 -12.26
C GLN A 84 8.26 -2.19 -13.58
N GLY A 85 8.44 -0.86 -13.57
CA GLY A 85 8.85 -0.04 -14.70
C GLY A 85 7.66 0.45 -15.53
N ILE A 86 7.64 1.75 -15.85
CA ILE A 86 6.58 2.37 -16.65
C ILE A 86 6.54 1.70 -18.03
N GLY A 87 5.44 0.99 -18.34
CA GLY A 87 5.23 0.34 -19.65
C GLY A 87 5.67 -1.13 -19.76
N ARG A 88 6.17 -1.76 -18.69
CA ARG A 88 6.44 -3.20 -18.67
C ARG A 88 5.26 -3.94 -18.03
N ARG A 89 4.57 -4.82 -18.78
CA ARG A 89 3.69 -5.83 -18.18
C ARG A 89 4.59 -6.84 -17.48
N VAL A 90 4.53 -6.89 -16.16
CA VAL A 90 5.49 -7.66 -15.36
C VAL A 90 5.05 -9.09 -15.08
N PHE A 91 3.88 -9.50 -15.59
CA PHE A 91 3.31 -10.82 -15.34
C PHE A 91 2.61 -11.41 -16.58
N ASP A 92 3.25 -11.35 -17.75
CA ASP A 92 2.93 -12.26 -18.87
C ASP A 92 3.58 -13.64 -18.61
#